data_AF-A0A5N9AKC9-F1
#
_entry.id   AF-A0A5N9AKC9-F1
#
_cell.length_a   1.000
_cell.length_b   1.000
_cell.length_c   1.000
_cell.angle_alpha   90.00
_cell.angle_beta   90.00
_cell.angle_gamma   90.00
#
_symmetry.space_group_name_H-M   'P 1'
#
loop_
_entity.id
_entity.type
_entity.pdbx_description
1 polymer ?
#
loop_
_entity_poly.entity_id
_entity_poly.type
_entity_poly.pdbx_seq_one_letter_code
_entity_poly.pdbx_strand_id
1 'polypeptide(L)'
;MNPAACSSDRRFSYGPGEKSLSLENFLLLSAVLFCIGLYGAVTKRNIITVLMCIELMFNGVNVAAVAFSRYILPRGLAVNPKISESDIATVIANGGPIGDTVLSTLLTGQVFAIFIITVAAAEIALGLGIVIAIYRNRDTVDITNINMMKG
;
A
#
# COMPACT_ATOMS: atom_id res chain seq x y z
N MET A 1 -4.84 1.12 60.97
CA MET A 1 -4.18 0.01 60.25
C MET A 1 -4.80 -0.09 58.86
N ASN A 2 -3.99 0.10 57.82
CA ASN A 2 -4.35 -0.07 56.42
C ASN A 2 -3.46 -1.20 55.86
N PRO A 3 -4.00 -2.20 55.16
CA PRO A 3 -3.21 -3.05 54.28
C PRO A 3 -3.49 -2.70 52.81
N ALA A 4 -2.94 -1.56 52.36
CA ALA A 4 -2.73 -1.27 50.95
C ALA A 4 -1.28 -1.67 50.59
N ALA A 5 -1.04 -2.97 50.39
CA ALA A 5 0.21 -3.48 49.82
C ALA A 5 0.07 -4.97 49.42
N CYS A 6 -0.29 -5.26 48.17
CA CYS A 6 0.22 -6.47 47.50
C CYS A 6 0.03 -6.39 45.97
N SER A 7 1.15 -6.12 45.31
CA SER A 7 1.56 -6.56 43.97
C SER A 7 0.54 -6.55 42.82
N SER A 8 0.76 -5.64 41.88
CA SER A 8 1.15 -6.04 40.51
C SER A 8 1.57 -4.80 39.73
N ASP A 9 2.79 -4.38 40.01
CA ASP A 9 3.53 -3.42 39.21
C ASP A 9 3.80 -4.05 37.83
N ARG A 10 2.96 -3.74 36.82
CA ARG A 10 3.31 -3.96 35.40
C ARG A 10 3.91 -2.68 34.84
N ARG A 11 5.08 -2.30 35.35
CA ARG A 11 6.03 -1.48 34.57
C ARG A 11 6.55 -2.33 33.42
N PHE A 12 5.80 -2.34 32.32
CA PHE A 12 6.40 -2.61 31.04
C PHE A 12 7.28 -1.40 30.70
N SER A 13 8.57 -1.64 30.83
CA SER A 13 9.65 -0.68 30.58
C SER A 13 9.70 -0.36 29.09
N TYR A 14 9.13 0.78 28.68
CA TYR A 14 9.41 1.40 27.39
C TYR A 14 10.65 2.28 27.56
N GLY A 15 11.79 1.84 27.03
CA GLY A 15 13.00 2.65 26.93
C GLY A 15 12.80 3.81 25.95
N PRO A 16 13.62 4.89 26.05
CA PRO A 16 13.53 6.05 25.17
C PRO A 16 14.02 5.69 23.77
N GLY A 17 13.10 5.17 22.97
CA GLY A 17 13.24 4.82 21.57
C GLY A 17 11.88 4.57 20.94
N GLU A 18 10.84 5.18 21.51
CA GLU A 18 9.46 5.09 21.06
C GLU A 18 9.33 5.87 19.74
N LYS A 19 9.77 5.25 18.65
CA LYS A 19 9.38 5.71 17.33
C LYS A 19 7.86 5.50 17.24
N SER A 20 7.10 6.59 17.28
CA SER A 20 5.65 6.62 17.09
C SER A 20 5.30 6.28 15.63
N LEU A 21 5.39 5.01 15.24
CA LEU A 21 5.38 4.63 13.83
C LEU A 21 4.06 3.99 13.42
N SER A 22 3.03 4.81 13.42
CA SER A 22 1.82 4.46 12.70
C SER A 22 2.02 4.80 11.22
N LEU A 23 2.16 6.08 10.84
CA LEU A 23 2.30 6.50 9.44
C LEU A 23 3.69 6.25 8.82
N GLU A 24 4.76 6.60 9.54
CA GLU A 24 6.13 6.52 9.03
C GLU A 24 6.52 5.08 8.65
N ASN A 25 6.02 4.06 9.36
CA ASN A 25 6.27 2.66 9.02
C ASN A 25 5.64 2.22 7.71
N PHE A 26 4.38 2.59 7.43
CA PHE A 26 3.75 2.25 6.17
C PHE A 26 4.43 2.95 4.99
N LEU A 27 4.86 4.20 5.18
CA LEU A 27 5.62 4.95 4.18
C LEU A 27 7.00 4.32 3.96
N LEU A 28 7.73 3.94 5.01
CA LEU A 28 9.00 3.24 4.89
C LEU A 28 8.85 1.90 4.16
N LEU A 29 7.82 1.11 4.48
CA LEU A 29 7.51 -0.13 3.79
C LEU A 29 7.26 0.09 2.30
N SER A 30 6.41 1.08 1.96
CA SER A 30 6.14 1.43 0.56
C SER A 30 7.38 1.93 -0.18
N ALA A 31 8.23 2.71 0.49
CA ALA A 31 9.48 3.21 -0.08
C ALA A 31 10.48 2.07 -0.33
N VAL A 32 10.60 1.12 0.60
CA VAL A 32 11.46 -0.06 0.43
C VAL A 32 10.98 -0.92 -0.73
N LEU A 33 9.66 -1.21 -0.81
CA LEU A 33 9.09 -1.97 -1.93
C LEU A 33 9.28 -1.26 -3.27
N PHE A 34 9.06 0.06 -3.30
CA PHE A 34 9.29 0.89 -4.47
C PHE A 34 10.76 0.88 -4.91
N CYS A 35 11.70 1.02 -3.97
CA CYS A 35 13.14 0.97 -4.26
C CYS A 35 13.59 -0.41 -4.76
N ILE A 36 13.06 -1.50 -4.20
CA ILE A 36 13.33 -2.87 -4.68
C ILE A 36 12.81 -3.02 -6.10
N GLY A 37 11.60 -2.54 -6.37
CA GLY A 37 11.01 -2.52 -7.70
C GLY A 37 11.84 -1.69 -8.69
N LEU A 38 12.25 -0.48 -8.31
CA LEU A 38 13.09 0.39 -9.15
C LEU A 38 14.44 -0.26 -9.45
N TYR A 39 15.10 -0.78 -8.42
CA TYR A 39 16.37 -1.47 -8.54
C TYR A 39 16.26 -2.67 -9.50
N GLY A 40 15.21 -3.48 -9.36
CA GLY A 40 14.92 -4.59 -10.25
C GLY A 40 14.61 -4.13 -11.68
N ALA A 41 13.84 -3.06 -11.87
CA ALA A 41 13.50 -2.56 -13.21
C ALA A 41 14.74 -2.09 -13.98
N VAL A 42 15.71 -1.45 -13.31
CA VAL A 42 16.90 -0.89 -13.95
C VAL A 42 18.00 -1.95 -14.17
N THR A 43 18.09 -2.98 -13.32
CA THR A 43 19.18 -3.97 -13.41
C THR A 43 18.84 -5.20 -14.25
N LYS A 44 17.56 -5.43 -14.58
CA LYS A 44 17.13 -6.65 -15.27
C LYS A 44 17.13 -6.44 -16.78
N ARG A 45 17.72 -7.41 -17.48
CA ARG A 45 17.79 -7.46 -18.94
C ARG A 45 16.60 -8.18 -19.58
N ASN A 46 15.89 -9.00 -18.81
CA ASN A 46 14.69 -9.69 -19.27
C ASN A 46 13.48 -8.77 -19.09
N ILE A 47 12.81 -8.46 -20.19
CA ILE A 47 11.61 -7.60 -20.20
C ILE A 47 10.50 -8.13 -19.28
N ILE A 48 10.36 -9.45 -19.14
CA ILE A 48 9.37 -10.07 -18.24
C ILE A 48 9.65 -9.68 -16.79
N THR A 49 10.93 -9.73 -16.39
CA THR A 49 11.33 -9.38 -15.02
C THR A 49 11.17 -7.88 -14.79
N VAL A 50 11.44 -7.04 -15.80
CA VAL A 50 11.19 -5.59 -15.72
C VAL A 50 9.69 -5.31 -15.52
N LEU A 51 8.80 -6.00 -16.24
CA LEU A 51 7.35 -5.87 -16.08
C LEU A 51 6.89 -6.29 -14.67
N MET A 52 7.41 -7.39 -14.13
CA MET A 52 7.15 -7.80 -12.74
C MET A 52 7.67 -6.79 -11.71
N CYS A 53 8.79 -6.12 -11.99
CA CYS A 53 9.33 -5.07 -11.13
C CYS A 53 8.45 -3.82 -11.15
N ILE A 54 7.89 -3.44 -12.30
CA ILE A 54 6.94 -2.33 -12.40
C ILE A 54 5.68 -2.60 -11.57
N GLU A 55 5.16 -3.84 -11.58
CA GLU A 55 4.06 -4.25 -10.71
C GLU A 55 4.39 -4.10 -9.23
N LEU A 56 5.59 -4.49 -8.81
CA LEU A 56 6.04 -4.29 -7.43
C LEU A 56 6.13 -2.80 -7.04
N MET A 57 6.52 -1.93 -7.98
CA MET A 57 6.53 -0.48 -7.76
C MET A 57 5.11 0.07 -7.61
N PHE A 58 4.19 -0.33 -8.49
CA PHE A 58 2.78 0.06 -8.44
C PHE A 58 2.08 -0.46 -7.18
N ASN A 59 2.42 -1.67 -6.72
CA ASN A 59 1.94 -2.21 -5.45
C ASN A 59 2.45 -1.40 -4.24
N GLY A 60 3.72 -0.96 -4.27
CA GLY A 60 4.26 -0.05 -3.26
C GLY A 60 3.53 1.29 -3.22
N VAL A 61 3.25 1.89 -4.39
CA VAL A 61 2.48 3.14 -4.51
C VAL A 61 1.05 2.98 -3.98
N ASN A 62 0.40 1.85 -4.26
CA ASN A 62 -0.94 1.56 -3.75
C ASN A 62 -0.97 1.51 -2.21
N VAL A 63 0.02 0.86 -1.59
CA VAL A 63 0.17 0.83 -0.11
C VAL A 63 0.36 2.24 0.46
N ALA A 64 1.18 3.07 -0.17
CA ALA A 64 1.37 4.46 0.24
C ALA A 64 0.07 5.25 0.17
N ALA A 65 -0.70 5.10 -0.92
CA ALA A 65 -1.97 5.78 -1.11
C ALA A 65 -3.04 5.34 -0.08
N VAL A 66 -3.14 4.03 0.21
CA VAL A 66 -4.04 3.52 1.25
C VAL A 66 -3.63 4.02 2.64
N ALA A 67 -2.33 4.08 2.93
CA ALA A 67 -1.82 4.64 4.18
C ALA A 67 -2.20 6.14 4.29
N PHE A 68 -1.94 6.94 3.25
CA PHE A 68 -2.37 8.34 3.24
C PHE A 68 -3.88 8.49 3.42
N SER A 69 -4.68 7.65 2.76
CA SER A 69 -6.12 7.62 2.93
C SER A 69 -6.58 7.19 4.33
N ARG A 70 -5.73 6.60 5.17
CA ARG A 70 -6.04 6.26 6.57
C ARG A 70 -5.52 7.30 7.57
N TYR A 71 -4.41 7.96 7.26
CA TYR A 71 -3.71 8.87 8.18
C TYR A 71 -3.93 10.36 7.88
N ILE A 72 -4.23 10.75 6.64
CA ILE A 72 -4.58 12.13 6.25
C ILE A 72 -6.08 12.40 6.44
N LEU A 73 -6.86 11.39 6.86
CA LEU A 73 -8.27 11.59 7.19
C LEU A 73 -8.40 12.65 8.28
N PRO A 74 -9.11 13.77 8.00
CA PRO A 74 -9.33 14.76 9.03
C PRO A 74 -10.09 14.09 10.18
N ARG A 75 -9.66 14.38 11.40
CA ARG A 75 -10.33 14.05 12.67
C ARG A 75 -11.78 14.57 12.77
N GLY A 76 -12.40 14.98 11.66
CA GLY A 76 -13.81 15.31 11.53
C GLY A 76 -14.75 14.11 11.75
N LEU A 77 -14.21 12.90 11.90
CA LEU A 77 -14.91 11.73 12.42
C LEU A 77 -14.44 11.33 13.83
N ALA A 78 -14.08 12.30 14.67
CA ALA A 78 -14.03 12.13 16.12
C ALA A 78 -15.44 11.86 16.69
N VAL A 79 -16.10 10.78 16.23
CA VAL A 79 -17.14 10.08 16.96
C VAL A 79 -16.45 9.64 18.24
N ASN A 80 -16.78 10.30 19.35
CA ASN A 80 -16.39 10.03 20.74
C ASN A 80 -15.13 9.14 20.93
N PRO A 81 -14.02 9.63 21.51
CA PRO A 81 -12.72 8.90 21.59
C PRO A 81 -12.72 7.55 22.37
N LYS A 82 -13.89 7.04 22.76
CA LYS A 82 -14.14 5.71 23.33
C LYS A 82 -14.72 4.69 22.32
N ILE A 83 -14.98 5.10 21.09
CA ILE A 83 -15.62 4.28 20.05
C ILE A 83 -14.52 3.44 19.40
N SER A 84 -14.42 2.19 19.82
CA SER A 84 -13.41 1.25 19.30
C SER A 84 -13.74 0.87 17.86
N GLU A 85 -12.77 0.38 17.08
CA GLU A 85 -12.96 -0.07 15.68
C GLU A 85 -14.17 -1.01 15.48
N SER A 86 -14.65 -1.67 16.55
CA SER A 86 -15.87 -2.49 16.61
C SER A 86 -17.18 -1.74 16.37
N ASP A 87 -17.24 -0.45 16.68
CA ASP A 87 -18.47 0.36 16.60
C ASP A 87 -18.66 0.99 15.21
N ILE A 88 -17.62 1.01 14.38
CA ILE A 88 -17.68 1.56 13.03
C ILE A 88 -18.73 0.80 12.22
N ALA A 89 -18.71 -0.54 12.25
CA ALA A 89 -19.69 -1.40 11.58
C ALA A 89 -21.14 -1.11 12.02
N THR A 90 -21.33 -0.82 13.31
CA THR A 90 -22.64 -0.47 13.89
C THR A 90 -23.09 0.93 13.43
N VAL A 91 -22.17 1.90 13.32
CA VAL A 91 -22.47 3.25 12.81
C VAL A 91 -22.85 3.24 11.33
N ILE A 92 -22.21 2.39 10.51
CA ILE A 92 -22.61 2.22 9.09
C ILE A 92 -23.95 1.48 8.96
N ALA A 93 -24.23 0.52 9.85
CA ALA A 93 -25.44 -0.30 9.80
C ALA A 93 -26.70 0.42 10.32
N ASN A 94 -26.58 1.37 11.24
CA ASN A 94 -27.74 2.07 11.82
C ASN A 94 -28.26 3.23 10.96
N GLY A 95 -27.54 3.64 9.92
CA GLY A 95 -27.94 4.72 9.01
C GLY A 95 -27.95 6.09 9.69
N GLY A 96 -27.16 7.03 9.17
CA GLY A 96 -27.16 8.39 9.68
C GLY A 96 -26.09 9.26 9.03
N PRO A 97 -26.14 10.60 9.22
CA PRO A 97 -25.23 11.54 8.55
C PRO A 97 -23.75 11.24 8.80
N ILE A 98 -23.45 10.65 9.95
CA ILE A 98 -22.11 10.21 10.38
C ILE A 98 -21.69 8.93 9.62
N GLY A 99 -22.60 7.97 9.44
CA GLY A 99 -22.34 6.74 8.68
C GLY A 99 -22.03 7.02 7.22
N ASP A 100 -22.75 7.97 6.60
CA ASP A 100 -22.56 8.36 5.20
C ASP A 100 -21.22 9.07 4.96
N THR A 101 -20.74 9.86 5.95
CA THR A 101 -19.41 10.49 5.91
C THR A 101 -18.27 9.50 6.13
N VAL A 102 -18.46 8.50 7.02
CA VAL A 102 -17.49 7.37 7.16
C VAL A 102 -17.40 6.60 5.86
N LEU A 103 -18.57 6.24 5.29
CA LEU A 103 -18.64 5.41 4.09
C LEU A 103 -17.97 6.10 2.91
N SER A 104 -18.34 7.36 2.63
CA SER A 104 -17.72 8.14 1.53
C SER A 104 -16.20 8.27 1.69
N THR A 105 -15.71 8.44 2.91
CA THR A 105 -14.29 8.55 3.22
C THR A 105 -13.54 7.22 3.01
N LEU A 106 -14.03 6.12 3.56
CA LEU A 106 -13.43 4.78 3.39
C LEU A 106 -13.51 4.31 1.94
N LEU A 107 -14.65 4.54 1.29
CA LEU A 107 -14.89 4.15 -0.08
C LEU A 107 -13.96 4.92 -1.03
N THR A 108 -13.63 6.19 -0.77
CA THR A 108 -12.71 6.95 -1.63
C THR A 108 -11.31 6.31 -1.69
N GLY A 109 -10.72 5.96 -0.54
CA GLY A 109 -9.42 5.29 -0.50
C GLY A 109 -9.44 3.87 -1.06
N GLN A 110 -10.49 3.12 -0.74
CA GLN A 110 -10.65 1.74 -1.22
C GLN A 110 -10.92 1.65 -2.72
N VAL A 111 -11.76 2.53 -3.26
CA VAL A 111 -12.04 2.60 -4.71
C VAL A 111 -10.77 2.97 -5.47
N PHE A 112 -9.95 3.89 -4.96
CA PHE A 112 -8.66 4.22 -5.56
C PHE A 112 -7.72 3.00 -5.62
N ALA A 113 -7.66 2.21 -4.54
CA ALA A 113 -6.84 1.01 -4.50
C ALA A 113 -7.32 -0.07 -5.48
N ILE A 114 -8.64 -0.28 -5.58
CA ILE A 114 -9.22 -1.22 -6.53
C ILE A 114 -8.96 -0.75 -7.97
N PHE A 115 -9.10 0.55 -8.24
CA PHE A 115 -8.78 1.13 -9.54
C PHE A 115 -7.33 0.85 -9.95
N ILE A 116 -6.35 1.11 -9.06
CA ILE A 116 -4.94 0.80 -9.35
C ILE A 116 -4.73 -0.69 -9.62
N ILE A 117 -5.36 -1.59 -8.84
CA ILE A 117 -5.25 -3.05 -9.06
C ILE A 117 -5.82 -3.43 -10.45
N THR A 118 -6.92 -2.82 -10.88
CA THR A 118 -7.48 -3.08 -12.22
C THR A 118 -6.59 -2.55 -13.35
N VAL A 119 -5.96 -1.38 -13.16
CA VAL A 119 -4.99 -0.83 -14.11
C VAL A 119 -3.76 -1.73 -14.19
N ALA A 120 -3.22 -2.17 -13.06
CA ALA A 120 -2.09 -3.10 -13.00
C ALA A 120 -2.40 -4.43 -13.72
N ALA A 121 -3.59 -4.99 -13.51
CA ALA A 121 -4.03 -6.18 -14.23
C ALA A 121 -4.09 -5.98 -15.76
N ALA A 122 -4.54 -4.80 -16.21
CA ALA A 122 -4.55 -4.44 -17.63
C ALA A 122 -3.13 -4.24 -18.18
N GLU A 123 -2.24 -3.64 -17.41
CA GLU A 123 -0.83 -3.43 -17.78
C GLU A 123 -0.07 -4.75 -17.92
N ILE A 124 -0.29 -5.75 -17.05
CA ILE A 124 0.30 -7.09 -17.21
C ILE A 124 -0.23 -7.80 -18.45
N ALA A 125 -1.52 -7.67 -18.76
CA ALA A 125 -2.08 -8.22 -19.98
C ALA A 125 -1.45 -7.58 -21.23
N LEU A 126 -1.29 -6.25 -21.24
CA LEU A 126 -0.61 -5.51 -22.29
C LEU A 126 0.88 -5.90 -22.40
N GLY A 127 1.58 -5.90 -21.27
CA GLY A 127 3.00 -6.22 -21.18
C GLY A 127 3.30 -7.62 -21.68
N LEU A 128 2.56 -8.63 -21.21
CA LEU A 128 2.70 -9.99 -21.69
C LEU A 128 2.34 -10.11 -23.18
N GLY A 129 1.28 -9.43 -23.63
CA GLY A 129 0.89 -9.40 -25.05
C GLY A 129 1.99 -8.85 -25.96
N ILE A 130 2.62 -7.74 -25.55
CA ILE A 130 3.77 -7.15 -26.24
C ILE A 130 4.96 -8.11 -26.23
N VAL A 131 5.28 -8.70 -25.08
CA VAL A 131 6.40 -9.64 -24.96
C VAL A 131 6.21 -10.85 -25.87
N ILE A 132 5.00 -11.43 -25.94
CA ILE A 132 4.69 -12.53 -26.85
C ILE A 132 4.79 -12.09 -28.31
N ALA A 133 4.30 -10.89 -28.64
CA ALA A 133 4.40 -10.36 -30.00
C ALA A 133 5.86 -10.16 -30.44
N ILE A 134 6.73 -9.68 -29.53
CA ILE A 134 8.17 -9.54 -29.77
C ILE A 134 8.82 -10.92 -29.87
N TYR A 135 8.53 -11.83 -28.95
CA TYR A 135 9.10 -13.18 -28.92
C TYR A 135 8.77 -13.99 -30.18
N ARG A 136 7.60 -13.75 -30.77
CA ARG A 136 7.20 -14.38 -32.05
C ARG A 136 8.02 -13.89 -33.26
N ASN A 137 8.62 -12.70 -33.18
CA ASN A 137 9.42 -12.10 -34.26
C ASN A 137 10.92 -12.07 -33.96
N ARG A 138 11.30 -12.35 -32.70
CA ARG A 138 12.66 -12.36 -32.17
C ARG A 138 12.71 -13.50 -31.16
N ASP A 139 13.51 -14.54 -31.36
CA ASP A 139 13.62 -15.70 -30.43
C ASP A 139 14.24 -15.35 -29.05
N THR A 140 14.20 -14.08 -28.63
CA THR A 140 14.77 -13.58 -27.38
C THR A 140 13.91 -12.48 -26.77
N VAL A 141 13.80 -12.53 -25.44
CA VAL A 141 13.14 -11.51 -24.59
C VAL A 141 14.15 -10.57 -23.91
N ASP A 142 15.42 -10.63 -24.31
CA ASP A 142 16.50 -9.78 -23.78
C ASP A 142 16.49 -8.39 -24.44
N ILE A 143 16.28 -7.36 -23.63
CA ILE A 143 16.30 -5.94 -24.02
C ILE A 143 17.67 -5.48 -24.54
N THR A 144 18.74 -6.23 -24.31
CA THR A 144 20.08 -5.86 -24.79
C THR A 144 20.22 -6.05 -26.32
N ASN A 145 19.43 -6.93 -26.93
CA ASN A 145 19.56 -7.32 -28.34
C ASN A 145 18.68 -6.51 -29.31
N ILE A 146 17.93 -5.52 -28.82
CA ILE A 146 17.14 -4.59 -29.64
C ILE A 146 17.99 -3.39 -30.06
N ASN A 147 19.05 -3.64 -30.83
CA ASN A 147 19.95 -2.60 -31.33
C ASN A 147 19.76 -2.36 -32.84
N MET A 148 18.55 -1.95 -33.24
CA MET A 148 18.16 -1.80 -34.65
C MET A 148 18.13 -0.33 -35.14
N MET A 149 18.60 0.62 -34.31
CA MET A 149 18.79 2.02 -34.68
C MET A 149 20.08 2.54 -34.02
N LYS A 150 21.22 2.38 -34.68
CA LYS A 150 22.47 3.07 -34.31
C LYS A 150 22.56 4.32 -35.20
N GLY A 151 22.56 5.49 -34.58
CA GLY A 151 23.00 6.74 -35.20
C GLY A 151 24.48 6.93 -34.94
#